data_AF-A0A7S2M0I5-F1
#
_entry.id   AF-A0A7S2M0I5-F1
#
_cell.length_a   1.000
_cell.length_b   1.000
_cell.length_c   1.000
_cell.angle_alpha   90.00
_cell.angle_beta   90.00
_cell.angle_gamma   90.00
#
_symmetry.space_group_name_H-M   'P 1'
#
loop_
_entity.id
_entity.type
_entity.pdbx_description
1 polymer ?
#
loop_
_entity_poly.entity_id
_entity_poly.type
_entity_poly.pdbx_seq_one_letter_code
_entity_poly.pdbx_strand_id
1 'polypeptide(L)'
;LTREEQQVTTLFERVTPGVVSISKDPLTSSGGEERAAAAIAGSGFVWDNSYVVTNFHVISGMEKPFVTFLTKDPSGKGNKRTTLDSVVVGSDAASDIAVLRIGARNRDEPVPPKLM
;
A
#
# COMPACT_ATOMS: atom_id res chain seq x y z
N LEU A 1 28.93 4.75 -12.32
CA LEU A 1 28.03 3.59 -12.27
C LEU A 1 28.51 2.57 -13.28
N THR A 2 28.78 1.35 -12.85
CA THR A 2 29.00 0.21 -13.75
C THR A 2 27.72 -0.08 -14.54
N ARG A 3 27.82 -0.88 -15.62
CA ARG A 3 26.63 -1.26 -16.40
C ARG A 3 25.59 -2.01 -15.56
N GLU A 4 26.05 -2.84 -14.63
CA GLU A 4 25.19 -3.59 -13.71
C GLU A 4 24.48 -2.65 -12.73
N GLU A 5 25.20 -1.69 -12.16
CA GLU A 5 24.60 -0.68 -11.28
C GLU A 5 23.55 0.16 -12.01
N GLN A 6 23.81 0.55 -13.27
CA GLN A 6 22.82 1.27 -14.09
C GLN A 6 21.55 0.45 -14.32
N GLN A 7 21.67 -0.86 -14.55
CA GLN A 7 20.53 -1.75 -14.74
C GLN A 7 19.69 -1.86 -13.46
N VAL A 8 20.34 -2.01 -12.30
CA VAL A 8 19.67 -2.08 -11.00
C VAL A 8 18.96 -0.76 -10.68
N THR A 9 19.62 0.39 -10.88
CA THR A 9 19.00 1.71 -10.68
C THR A 9 17.79 1.90 -11.59
N THR A 10 17.91 1.56 -12.87
CA THR A 10 16.81 1.68 -13.82
C THR A 10 15.62 0.80 -13.43
N LEU A 11 15.89 -0.44 -12.99
CA LEU A 11 14.84 -1.33 -12.51
C LEU A 11 14.16 -0.75 -11.27
N PHE A 12 14.94 -0.28 -10.29
CA PHE A 12 14.43 0.31 -9.05
C PHE A 12 13.52 1.52 -9.32
N GLU A 13 13.96 2.46 -10.15
CA GLU A 13 13.17 3.64 -10.51
C GLU A 13 11.86 3.28 -11.21
N ARG A 14 11.88 2.24 -12.04
CA ARG A 14 10.70 1.76 -12.76
C ARG A 14 9.68 1.09 -11.86
N VAL A 15 10.11 0.32 -10.85
CA VAL A 15 9.21 -0.51 -10.02
C VAL A 15 8.72 0.20 -8.76
N THR A 16 9.49 1.16 -8.23
CA THR A 16 9.16 1.87 -6.98
C THR A 16 7.76 2.50 -6.98
N PRO A 17 7.23 3.10 -8.07
CA PRO A 17 5.87 3.64 -8.08
C PRO A 17 4.76 2.60 -7.83
N GLY A 18 5.04 1.32 -8.05
CA GLY A 18 4.13 0.21 -7.79
C GLY A 18 4.20 -0.34 -6.35
N VAL A 19 5.08 0.19 -5.51
CA VAL A 19 5.24 -0.24 -4.11
C VAL A 19 4.48 0.71 -3.19
N VAL A 20 3.78 0.14 -2.20
CA VAL A 20 2.95 0.88 -1.25
C VAL A 20 3.31 0.55 0.19
N SER A 21 3.05 1.49 1.09
CA SER A 21 3.10 1.28 2.54
C SER A 21 1.72 0.90 3.05
N ILE A 22 1.67 0.00 4.04
CA ILE A 22 0.42 -0.42 4.70
C ILE A 22 0.50 -0.06 6.18
N SER A 23 -0.55 0.59 6.69
CA SER A 23 -0.63 1.03 8.09
C SER A 23 -1.98 0.72 8.73
N LYS A 24 -1.98 0.65 10.06
CA LYS A 24 -3.21 0.49 10.87
C LYS A 24 -4.05 1.76 10.94
N ASP A 25 -3.36 2.91 10.92
CA ASP A 25 -3.95 4.23 11.04
C ASP A 25 -3.68 5.06 9.78
N PRO A 26 -4.54 6.04 9.46
CA PRO A 26 -4.29 6.93 8.34
C PRO A 26 -3.08 7.82 8.63
N LEU A 27 -2.17 7.93 7.66
CA LEU A 27 -1.14 8.97 7.67
C LEU A 27 -1.80 10.33 7.48
N THR A 28 -2.18 10.99 8.57
CA THR A 28 -2.69 12.37 8.54
C THR A 28 -1.52 13.35 8.46
N SER A 29 -1.62 14.30 7.52
CA SER A 29 -0.69 15.44 7.41
C SER A 29 -1.37 16.71 7.94
N SER A 30 -1.96 16.65 9.13
CA SER A 30 -2.57 17.83 9.77
C SER A 30 -1.57 18.46 10.73
N GLY A 31 -1.30 19.75 10.54
CA GLY A 31 -0.15 20.46 11.08
C GLY A 31 -0.03 20.49 12.61
N GLY A 32 1.21 20.65 13.05
CA GLY A 32 1.57 21.23 14.36
C GLY A 32 1.91 20.26 15.47
N GLU A 33 1.46 19.02 15.42
CA GLU A 33 1.81 18.02 16.42
C GLU A 33 2.23 16.74 15.71
N GLU A 34 3.36 16.19 16.14
CA GLU A 34 3.90 14.88 15.79
C GLU A 34 2.93 13.79 16.29
N ARG A 35 1.72 13.76 15.72
CA ARG A 35 0.72 12.73 15.98
C ARG A 35 1.31 11.45 15.44
N ALA A 36 1.62 10.56 16.40
CA ALA A 36 2.08 9.19 16.27
C ALA A 36 2.24 8.77 14.81
N ALA A 37 3.48 8.69 14.33
CA ALA A 37 3.80 8.08 13.05
C ALA A 37 2.89 6.86 12.88
N ALA A 38 1.97 6.92 11.90
CA ALA A 38 1.00 5.85 11.70
C ALA A 38 1.78 4.54 11.78
N ALA A 39 1.28 3.57 12.56
CA ALA A 39 2.00 2.32 12.76
C ALA A 39 2.06 1.58 11.41
N ILE A 40 3.11 1.87 10.64
CA ILE A 40 3.43 1.20 9.39
C ILE A 40 3.70 -0.24 9.78
N ALA A 41 2.85 -1.12 9.28
CA ALA A 41 2.93 -2.54 9.58
C ALA A 41 3.73 -3.30 8.53
N GLY A 42 3.81 -2.77 7.31
CA GLY A 42 4.56 -3.40 6.23
C GLY A 42 4.37 -2.73 4.89
N SER A 43 4.61 -3.50 3.84
CA SER A 43 4.54 -3.04 2.45
C SER A 43 3.65 -3.96 1.62
N GLY A 44 3.31 -3.47 0.44
CA GLY A 44 2.66 -4.26 -0.60
C GLY A 44 3.04 -3.73 -1.97
N PHE A 45 2.50 -4.34 -3.00
CA PHE A 45 2.61 -3.84 -4.36
C PHE A 45 1.27 -3.84 -5.07
N VAL A 46 1.13 -2.90 -5.98
CA VAL A 46 -0.05 -2.74 -6.83
C VAL A 46 -0.10 -3.91 -7.82
N TRP A 47 -1.20 -4.66 -7.79
CA TRP A 47 -1.49 -5.66 -8.81
C TRP A 47 -2.20 -4.98 -10.00
N ASP A 48 -3.25 -4.20 -9.71
CA ASP A 48 -3.96 -3.41 -10.71
C ASP A 48 -4.49 -2.08 -10.13
N ASN A 49 -5.34 -1.38 -10.87
CA ASN A 49 -5.89 -0.08 -10.46
C ASN A 49 -6.72 -0.11 -9.16
N SER A 50 -7.09 -1.29 -8.67
CA SER A 50 -7.97 -1.45 -7.51
C SER A 50 -7.44 -2.42 -6.46
N TYR A 51 -6.40 -3.21 -6.75
CA TYR A 51 -5.89 -4.23 -5.84
C TYR A 51 -4.41 -4.08 -5.51
N VAL A 52 -4.10 -4.36 -4.24
CA VAL A 52 -2.75 -4.45 -3.68
C VAL A 52 -2.54 -5.84 -3.10
N VAL A 53 -1.39 -6.43 -3.39
CA VAL A 53 -0.94 -7.69 -2.79
C VAL A 53 0.03 -7.38 -1.65
N THR A 54 -0.12 -8.09 -0.54
CA THR A 54 0.76 -8.02 0.64
C THR A 54 0.81 -9.38 1.33
N ASN A 55 1.50 -9.45 2.48
CA ASN A 55 1.52 -10.61 3.32
C ASN A 55 0.33 -10.64 4.30
N PHE A 56 -0.14 -11.83 4.65
CA PHE A 56 -1.21 -11.98 5.64
C PHE A 56 -0.79 -11.44 7.01
N HIS A 57 0.44 -11.70 7.45
CA HIS A 57 0.93 -11.22 8.74
C HIS A 57 0.94 -9.68 8.84
N VAL A 58 1.06 -8.98 7.71
CA VAL A 58 1.00 -7.51 7.67
C VAL A 58 -0.38 -7.02 8.06
N ILE A 59 -1.45 -7.66 7.56
CA ILE A 59 -2.84 -7.22 7.77
C ILE A 59 -3.51 -7.92 8.95
N SER A 60 -2.84 -8.88 9.56
CA SER A 60 -3.38 -9.66 10.68
C SER A 60 -3.68 -8.74 11.88
N GLY A 61 -4.90 -8.84 12.41
CA GLY A 61 -5.37 -8.00 13.51
C GLY A 61 -5.68 -6.55 13.12
N MET A 62 -5.79 -6.24 11.82
CA MET A 62 -6.29 -4.95 11.34
C MET A 62 -7.72 -5.08 10.85
N GLU A 63 -8.62 -4.23 11.37
CA GLU A 63 -9.99 -4.15 10.84
C GLU A 63 -10.04 -3.37 9.51
N LYS A 64 -9.19 -2.34 9.39
CA LYS A 64 -9.15 -1.44 8.23
C LYS A 64 -7.73 -1.01 7.92
N PRO A 65 -7.03 -1.69 6.99
CA PRO A 65 -5.72 -1.26 6.55
C PRO A 65 -5.83 0.02 5.70
N PHE A 66 -4.86 0.90 5.87
CA PHE A 66 -4.65 2.07 5.01
C PHE A 66 -3.47 1.81 4.09
N VAL A 67 -3.60 2.22 2.83
CA VAL A 67 -2.56 2.07 1.80
C VAL A 67 -2.04 3.43 1.40
N THR A 68 -0.74 3.64 1.51
CA THR A 68 -0.08 4.88 1.12
C THR A 68 0.82 4.69 -0.09
N PHE A 69 0.50 5.46 -1.14
CA PHE A 69 1.24 5.54 -2.38
C PHE A 69 2.29 6.64 -2.29
N LEU A 70 3.46 6.38 -2.87
CA LEU A 70 4.52 7.35 -3.07
C LEU A 70 4.66 7.65 -4.56
N THR A 71 4.10 8.77 -5.01
CA THR A 71 4.17 9.20 -6.41
C THR A 71 5.07 10.41 -6.55
N LYS A 72 5.59 10.68 -7.75
CA LYS A 72 6.22 11.98 -8.02
C LYS A 72 5.16 13.08 -7.99
N ASP A 73 5.48 14.22 -7.39
CA ASP A 73 4.65 15.42 -7.45
C ASP A 73 4.63 15.92 -8.90
N PRO A 74 3.44 16.11 -9.54
CA PRO A 74 3.34 16.68 -10.88
C PRO A 74 4.00 18.05 -11.01
N SER A 75 4.14 18.78 -9.90
CA SER A 75 4.78 20.10 -9.81
C SER A 75 6.32 20.02 -9.74
N GLY A 76 6.90 18.81 -9.73
CA GLY A 76 8.35 18.58 -9.64
C GLY A 76 8.97 18.84 -8.26
N LYS A 77 8.16 19.10 -7.22
CA LYS A 77 8.62 19.51 -5.88
C LYS A 77 9.07 18.36 -4.96
N GLY A 78 9.05 17.12 -5.45
CA GLY A 78 9.46 15.94 -4.69
C GLY A 78 8.46 14.79 -4.83
N ASN A 79 8.39 13.94 -3.81
CA ASN A 79 7.42 12.85 -3.75
C ASN A 79 6.16 13.27 -2.99
N LYS A 80 5.00 12.94 -3.54
CA LYS A 80 3.69 13.10 -2.93
C LYS A 80 3.24 11.78 -2.30
N ARG A 81 2.81 11.85 -1.04
CA ARG A 81 2.14 10.74 -0.36
C ARG A 81 0.63 10.86 -0.54
N THR A 82 -0.01 9.78 -0.95
CA THR A 82 -1.47 9.68 -1.04
C THR A 82 -1.93 8.46 -0.27
N THR A 83 -2.71 8.65 0.78
CA THR A 83 -3.24 7.55 1.61
C THR A 83 -4.70 7.29 1.23
N LEU A 84 -5.04 6.02 1.02
CA LEU A 84 -6.37 5.54 0.70
C LEU A 84 -6.81 4.48 1.71
N ASP A 85 -8.09 4.47 2.03
CA ASP A 85 -8.73 3.38 2.76
C ASP A 85 -8.73 2.12 1.89
N SER A 86 -8.68 0.96 2.55
CA SER A 86 -8.77 -0.33 1.88
C SER A 86 -9.57 -1.36 2.67
N VAL A 87 -10.01 -2.41 1.97
CA VAL A 87 -10.70 -3.56 2.54
C VAL A 87 -9.99 -4.85 2.16
N VAL A 88 -9.97 -5.83 3.06
CA VAL A 88 -9.43 -7.16 2.78
C VAL A 88 -10.41 -7.90 1.87
N VAL A 89 -9.94 -8.30 0.68
CA VAL A 89 -10.70 -9.09 -0.29
C VAL A 89 -10.63 -10.56 0.07
N GLY A 90 -9.43 -11.02 0.37
CA GLY A 90 -9.13 -12.40 0.73
C GLY A 90 -7.71 -12.51 1.27
N SER A 91 -7.46 -13.58 2.00
CA SER A 91 -6.15 -13.88 2.56
C SER A 91 -5.98 -15.38 2.76
N ASP A 92 -4.76 -15.85 2.61
CA ASP A 92 -4.33 -17.19 2.97
C ASP A 92 -3.19 -17.10 3.99
N ALA A 93 -3.44 -17.61 5.19
CA ALA A 93 -2.46 -17.64 6.27
C ALA A 93 -1.38 -18.70 6.02
N ALA A 94 -1.65 -19.76 5.25
CA ALA A 94 -0.69 -20.83 4.98
C ALA A 94 0.40 -20.35 4.02
N SER A 95 0.04 -19.63 2.97
CA SER A 95 0.99 -19.02 2.03
C SER A 95 1.50 -17.64 2.46
N ASP A 96 0.96 -17.09 3.56
CA ASP A 96 1.20 -15.72 4.04
C ASP A 96 0.92 -14.64 2.97
N ILE A 97 -0.24 -14.72 2.30
CA ILE A 97 -0.64 -13.77 1.25
C ILE A 97 -1.99 -13.14 1.60
N ALA A 98 -2.15 -11.85 1.30
CA ALA A 98 -3.43 -11.15 1.35
C ALA A 98 -3.60 -10.20 0.15
N VAL A 99 -4.85 -10.00 -0.24
CA VAL A 99 -5.26 -9.05 -1.28
C VAL A 99 -6.15 -7.98 -0.66
N LEU A 100 -5.79 -6.73 -0.88
CA LEU A 100 -6.52 -5.55 -0.45
C LEU A 100 -7.15 -4.86 -1.65
N ARG A 101 -8.37 -4.34 -1.49
CA ARG A 101 -9.01 -3.44 -2.45
C ARG A 101 -8.90 -2.00 -1.98
N ILE A 102 -8.30 -1.14 -2.78
CA ILE A 102 -8.08 0.29 -2.46
C ILE A 102 -9.22 1.17 -2.95
N GLY A 103 -9.47 2.28 -2.25
CA GLY A 103 -10.46 3.28 -2.69
C GLY A 103 -11.91 2.81 -2.56
N ALA A 104 -12.16 1.75 -1.78
CA ALA A 104 -13.49 1.31 -1.39
C ALA A 104 -14.12 2.38 -0.48
N ARG A 105 -14.85 3.32 -1.09
CA ARG A 105 -15.54 4.40 -0.36
C ARG A 105 -16.78 3.92 0.38
N ASN A 106 -17.30 2.76 0.01
CA ASN A 106 -18.55 2.20 0.51
C ASN A 106 -18.30 0.82 1.11
N ARG A 107 -18.75 0.65 2.36
CA ARG A 107 -18.81 -0.63 3.09
C ARG A 107 -19.77 -1.66 2.44
N ASP A 108 -20.61 -1.22 1.50
CA ASP A 108 -21.71 -2.00 0.92
C ASP A 108 -21.41 -2.60 -0.46
N GLU A 109 -20.21 -2.39 -1.00
CA GLU A 109 -19.82 -3.13 -2.21
C GLU A 109 -19.53 -4.58 -1.86
N PRO A 110 -20.05 -5.55 -2.62
CA PRO A 110 -19.83 -6.97 -2.36
C PRO A 110 -18.33 -7.26 -2.28
N VAL A 111 -17.88 -7.74 -1.13
CA VAL A 111 -16.55 -8.33 -1.01
C VAL A 111 -16.54 -9.54 -1.95
N PRO A 112 -15.56 -9.65 -2.87
CA PRO A 112 -15.43 -10.82 -3.72
C PRO A 112 -15.45 -12.09 -2.87
N PRO A 113 -16.08 -13.17 -3.33
CA PRO A 113 -16.18 -14.40 -2.55
C PRO A 113 -14.78 -14.87 -2.16
N LYS A 114 -14.61 -15.26 -0.89
CA LYS A 114 -13.41 -15.95 -0.44
C LYS A 114 -13.22 -17.19 -1.33
N LEU A 115 -12.11 -17.25 -2.04
CA LEU A 115 -11.69 -18.47 -2.72
C LEU A 115 -11.40 -19.51 -1.62
N MET A 116 -12.20 -20.58 -1.62
CA MET A 116 -12.02 -21.77 -0.77
C MET A 116 -10.99 -22.71 -1.39
#